data_AF-A0A2E5M608-F1
#
_entry.id   AF-A0A2E5M608-F1
#
_cell.length_a   1.000
_cell.length_b   1.000
_cell.length_c   1.000
_cell.angle_alpha   90.00
_cell.angle_beta   90.00
_cell.angle_gamma   90.00
#
_symmetry.space_group_name_H-M   'P 1'
#
loop_
_entity.id
_entity.type
_entity.pdbx_description
1 polymer ?
#
loop_
_entity_poly.entity_id
_entity_poly.type
_entity_poly.pdbx_seq_one_letter_code
_entity_poly.pdbx_strand_id
1 'polypeptide(L)' 'MGVGEWLLIVGLGGIWLGWQIVWASPALPRQIRRGEIPTVPKGTPEAFGLFWMDQYGYIGLALLAGGLGLAVYGGLS' A
#
# COMPACT_ATOMS: atom_id res chain seq x y z
N MET A 1 -18.29 -10.99 19.08
CA MET A 1 -17.97 -10.17 17.90
C MET A 1 -18.63 -10.82 16.72
N GLY A 2 -19.54 -10.09 16.06
CA GLY A 2 -20.09 -10.49 14.78
C GLY A 2 -19.08 -10.34 13.64
N VAL A 3 -19.50 -10.74 12.45
CA VAL A 3 -18.66 -10.66 11.24
C VAL A 3 -18.35 -9.20 10.88
N GLY A 4 -19.30 -8.28 11.09
CA GLY A 4 -19.13 -6.85 10.85
C GLY A 4 -17.98 -6.25 11.67
N GLU A 5 -17.91 -6.57 12.96
CA GLU A 5 -16.82 -6.07 13.82
C GLU A 5 -15.46 -6.65 13.42
N TRP A 6 -15.40 -7.92 13.00
CA TRP A 6 -14.15 -8.50 12.48
C TRP A 6 -13.68 -7.82 11.19
N LEU A 7 -14.60 -7.55 10.27
CA LEU A 7 -14.30 -6.84 9.03
C LEU A 7 -13.83 -5.41 9.31
N LEU A 8 -14.45 -4.73 10.29
CA LEU A 8 -14.04 -3.41 10.73
C LEU A 8 -12.61 -3.43 11.30
N ILE A 9 -12.30 -4.37 12.20
CA ILE A 9 -10.96 -4.51 12.80
C ILE A 9 -9.90 -4.78 11.72
N VAL A 10 -10.16 -5.74 10.83
CA VAL A 10 -9.23 -6.08 9.73
C VAL A 10 -9.08 -4.89 8.78
N GLY A 11 -10.17 -4.19 8.47
CA GLY A 11 -10.16 -3.02 7.61
C GLY A 11 -9.32 -1.88 8.17
N LEU A 12 -9.52 -1.53 9.44
CA LEU A 12 -8.73 -0.53 10.15
C LEU A 12 -7.26 -0.94 10.26
N GLY A 13 -6.97 -2.22 10.51
CA GLY A 13 -5.61 -2.77 10.50
C GLY A 13 -4.93 -2.64 9.14
N GLY A 14 -5.67 -2.93 8.06
CA GLY A 14 -5.21 -2.74 6.69
C GLY A 14 -4.92 -1.27 6.37
N ILE A 15 -5.79 -0.35 6.76
CA ILE A 15 -5.57 1.09 6.61
C ILE A 15 -4.30 1.52 7.35
N TRP A 16 -4.17 1.14 8.62
CA TRP A 16 -3.03 1.50 9.46
C TRP A 16 -1.70 0.98 8.90
N LEU A 17 -1.67 -0.30 8.48
CA LEU A 17 -0.47 -0.90 7.90
C LEU A 17 -0.15 -0.31 6.53
N GLY A 18 -1.16 -0.15 5.67
CA GLY A 18 -1.01 0.43 4.35
C GLY A 18 -0.49 1.88 4.41
N TRP A 19 -1.00 2.67 5.37
CA TRP A 19 -0.51 4.02 5.62
C TRP A 19 0.97 4.04 6.01
N GLN A 20 1.39 3.19 6.95
CA GLN A 20 2.80 3.10 7.35
C GLN A 20 3.71 2.73 6.18
N ILE A 21 3.27 1.81 5.31
CA ILE A 21 4.05 1.41 4.13
C ILE A 21 4.21 2.57 3.16
N VAL A 22 3.12 3.27 2.84
CA VAL A 22 3.15 4.41 1.92
C VAL A 22 3.94 5.58 2.51
N TRP A 23 3.90 5.76 3.83
CA TRP A 23 4.65 6.81 4.54
C TRP A 23 6.14 6.50 4.66
N ALA A 24 6.51 5.26 4.98
CA ALA A 24 7.90 4.85 5.17
C ALA A 24 8.65 4.68 3.85
N SER A 25 7.96 4.31 2.77
CA SER A 25 8.52 4.40 1.42
C SER A 25 8.57 5.88 1.01
N PRO A 26 9.67 6.38 0.43
CA PRO A 26 9.83 7.81 0.16
C PRO A 26 8.84 8.42 -0.85
N ALA A 27 7.91 7.64 -1.43
CA ALA A 27 6.77 8.13 -2.18
C ALA A 27 5.81 6.99 -2.55
N LEU A 28 4.69 7.39 -3.18
CA LEU A 28 3.93 6.54 -4.09
C LEU A 28 4.84 5.84 -5.13
N PRO A 29 4.43 4.66 -5.66
CA PRO A 29 5.13 3.98 -6.74
C PRO A 29 5.48 4.93 -7.87
N ARG A 30 6.68 4.77 -8.44
CA ARG A 30 7.23 5.70 -9.44
C ARG A 30 6.30 5.91 -10.64
N GLN A 31 5.49 4.91 -11.00
CA GLN A 31 4.53 4.91 -12.09
C GLN A 31 3.39 5.93 -11.91
N ILE A 32 3.09 6.32 -10.67
CA ILE A 32 2.03 7.28 -10.34
C ILE A 32 2.56 8.54 -9.64
N ARG A 33 3.88 8.61 -9.46
CA ARG A 33 4.57 9.77 -8.90
C ARG A 33 4.86 10.80 -10.01
N ARG A 34 4.69 12.08 -9.69
CA ARG A 34 5.11 13.19 -10.56
C ARG A 34 6.58 13.55 -10.30
N GLY A 35 7.27 14.01 -11.33
CA GLY A 35 8.66 14.50 -11.24
C GLY A 35 9.68 13.51 -11.78
N GLU A 36 10.95 13.72 -11.40
CA GLU A 36 12.05 12.87 -11.86
C GLU A 36 11.92 11.43 -11.33
N ILE A 37 12.04 10.48 -12.26
CA ILE A 37 11.99 9.05 -11.99
C ILE A 37 13.42 8.53 -12.06
N PRO A 38 13.98 7.98 -10.97
CA PRO A 38 15.30 7.36 -11.00
C PRO A 38 15.35 6.25 -12.03
N THR A 39 16.29 6.35 -12.97
CA THR A 39 16.58 5.33 -13.98
C THR A 39 17.92 4.69 -13.67
N VAL A 40 17.97 3.37 -13.68
CA VAL A 40 19.20 2.57 -13.50
C VAL A 40 19.29 1.54 -14.61
N PRO A 41 20.50 1.08 -14.98
CA PRO A 41 20.67 0.09 -16.04
C PRO A 41 19.90 -1.19 -15.74
N LYS A 42 19.29 -1.78 -16.78
CA LYS A 42 18.55 -3.03 -16.63
C LYS A 42 19.50 -4.15 -16.23
N GLY A 43 19.03 -5.05 -15.37
CA GLY A 43 19.79 -6.23 -14.94
C GLY A 43 20.75 -5.98 -13.78
N THR A 44 20.81 -4.76 -13.23
CA THR A 44 21.62 -4.49 -12.04
C THR A 44 20.81 -4.71 -10.74
N PRO A 45 21.48 -5.00 -9.61
CA PRO A 45 20.82 -5.11 -8.30
C PRO A 45 20.02 -3.86 -7.92
N GLU A 46 20.47 -2.67 -8.32
CA GLU A 46 19.78 -1.40 -8.07
C GLU A 46 18.44 -1.34 -8.82
N ALA A 47 18.37 -1.89 -10.04
CA ALA A 47 17.12 -1.98 -10.81
C ALA A 47 16.09 -2.84 -10.08
N PHE A 48 16.53 -3.95 -9.50
CA PHE A 48 15.69 -4.83 -8.70
C PHE A 48 15.24 -4.16 -7.41
N GLY A 49 16.15 -3.45 -6.72
CA GLY A 49 15.82 -2.67 -5.53
C GLY A 49 14.74 -1.63 -5.80
N LEU A 50 14.88 -0.85 -6.88
CA LEU A 50 13.88 0.13 -7.28
C LEU A 50 12.53 -0.51 -7.66
N PHE A 51 12.55 -1.66 -8.34
CA PHE A 51 11.33 -2.42 -8.62
C PHE A 51 10.63 -2.84 -7.32
N TRP A 52 11.39 -3.36 -6.34
CA TRP A 52 10.82 -3.83 -5.08
C TRP A 52 10.22 -2.69 -4.26
N MET A 53 10.84 -1.50 -4.28
CA MET A 53 10.27 -0.31 -3.66
C MET A 53 8.92 0.08 -4.27
N ASP A 54 8.76 -0.03 -5.60
CA ASP A 54 7.46 0.21 -6.23
C ASP A 54 6.42 -0.84 -5.80
N GLN A 55 6.80 -2.13 -5.76
CA GLN A 55 5.90 -3.21 -5.31
C GLN A 55 5.45 -2.99 -3.87
N TYR A 56 6.36 -2.57 -3.01
CA TYR A 56 6.04 -2.26 -1.62
C TYR A 56 5.05 -1.10 -1.52
N GLY A 57 5.24 -0.05 -2.31
CA GLY A 57 4.28 1.05 -2.42
C GLY A 57 2.89 0.58 -2.88
N TYR A 58 2.82 -0.32 -3.87
CA TYR A 58 1.54 -0.90 -4.32
C TYR A 58 0.87 -1.78 -3.26
N ILE A 59 1.63 -2.53 -2.47
CA ILE A 59 1.10 -3.28 -1.33
C ILE A 59 0.46 -2.32 -0.32
N GLY A 60 1.14 -1.22 -0.01
CA GLY A 60 0.58 -0.18 0.88
C GLY A 60 -0.73 0.41 0.35
N LEU A 61 -0.78 0.75 -0.94
CA LEU A 61 -1.99 1.26 -1.58
C LEU A 61 -3.12 0.23 -1.62
N ALA A 62 -2.82 -1.04 -1.89
CA ALA A 62 -3.81 -2.10 -1.89
C ALA A 62 -4.40 -2.33 -0.48
N LEU A 63 -3.55 -2.27 0.55
CA LEU A 63 -3.98 -2.35 1.95
C LEU A 63 -4.84 -1.15 2.36
N LEU A 64 -4.50 0.05 1.92
CA LEU A 64 -5.32 1.24 2.15
C LEU A 64 -6.70 1.11 1.49
N ALA A 65 -6.74 0.78 0.20
CA ALA A 65 -7.98 0.67 -0.56
C ALA A 65 -8.87 -0.49 -0.07
N GLY A 66 -8.29 -1.68 0.08
CA GLY A 66 -8.98 -2.85 0.59
C GLY A 66 -9.40 -2.67 2.05
N GLY A 67 -8.53 -2.11 2.88
CA GLY A 67 -8.82 -1.81 4.27
C GLY A 67 -9.97 -0.83 4.44
N LEU A 68 -10.03 0.22 3.61
CA LEU A 68 -11.16 1.15 3.56
C LEU A 68 -12.46 0.44 3.16
N GLY A 69 -12.43 -0.41 2.12
CA GLY A 69 -13.59 -1.19 1.71
C GLY A 69 -14.12 -2.10 2.82
N LEU A 70 -13.21 -2.81 3.51
CA LEU A 70 -13.55 -3.69 4.62
C LEU A 70 -14.08 -2.92 5.84
N ALA A 71 -13.48 -1.78 6.17
CA ALA A 71 -13.92 -0.95 7.29
C ALA A 71 -15.31 -0.35 7.05
N VAL A 72 -15.57 0.15 5.84
CA VAL A 72 -16.89 0.69 5.47
C VAL A 72 -17.94 -0.42 5.49
N TYR A 73 -17.67 -1.56 4.84
CA TYR A 73 -18.62 -2.67 4.81
C TYR A 73 -18.86 -3.25 6.21
N GLY A 74 -17.80 -3.45 7.00
CA GLY A 74 -17.89 -3.91 8.39
C GLY A 74 -18.67 -2.96 9.29
N GLY A 75 -18.53 -1.64 9.11
CA GLY A 75 -19.28 -0.64 9.88
C GLY A 75 -20.75 -0.48 9.47
N LEU A 76 -21.15 -0.99 8.29
CA LEU A 76 -22.51 -0.97 7.77
C LEU A 76 -23.25 -2.31 7.93
N SER A 77 -22.57 -3.35 8.41
CA SER A 77 -23.12 -4.71 8.62
C SER A 77 -23.36 -5.00 10.10
#